data_AF-A0AAW9D0B7-F1
#
_entry.id   AF-A0AAW9D0B7-F1
#
_cell.length_a   1.000
_cell.length_b   1.000
_cell.length_c   1.000
_cell.angle_alpha   90.00
_cell.angle_beta   90.00
_cell.angle_gamma   90.00
#
_symmetry.space_group_name_H-M   'P 1'
#
loop_
_entity.id
_entity.type
_entity.pdbx_description
1 polymer ?
#
loop_
_entity_poly.entity_id
_entity_poly.type
_entity_poly.pdbx_seq_one_letter_code
_entity_poly.pdbx_strand_id
1 'polypeptide(L)'
;MESIEILTEPERRRRRTAQEKIAIVQETLEPGASVSAVARRHGVNANQVFGWRKQYQEGSLAAVKAGETVVPASELAAAIKEIKELQRLLGKKTLEVEILKEAVECFAAN
;
A
#
# COMPACT_ATOMS: atom_id res chain seq x y z
N MET A 1 10.59 48.72 -23.29
CA MET A 1 11.25 47.88 -22.27
C MET A 1 10.44 46.61 -22.17
N GLU A 2 11.13 45.47 -22.30
CA GLU A 2 10.68 44.26 -22.99
C GLU A 2 9.52 43.51 -22.33
N SER A 3 8.60 43.05 -23.18
CA SER A 3 7.56 42.08 -22.86
C SER A 3 8.20 40.71 -22.64
N ILE A 4 8.21 40.20 -21.41
CA ILE A 4 8.59 38.82 -21.15
C ILE A 4 7.36 37.95 -21.41
N GLU A 5 7.23 37.49 -22.65
CA GLU A 5 6.30 36.43 -23.03
C GLU A 5 6.88 35.09 -22.56
N ILE A 6 6.40 34.59 -21.41
CA ILE A 6 6.67 33.22 -20.99
C ILE A 6 5.75 32.30 -21.82
N LEU A 7 6.26 31.85 -22.96
CA LEU A 7 5.71 30.74 -23.73
C LEU A 7 5.90 29.43 -22.95
N THR A 8 5.05 29.16 -21.95
CA THR A 8 4.90 27.78 -21.46
C THR A 8 4.20 26.98 -22.55
N GLU A 9 4.97 26.19 -23.30
CA GLU A 9 4.45 25.14 -24.18
C GLU A 9 3.35 24.34 -23.43
N PRO A 10 2.29 23.88 -24.11
CA PRO A 10 1.33 22.97 -23.51
C PRO A 10 2.06 21.66 -23.23
N GLU A 11 2.61 21.55 -22.02
CA GLU A 11 3.37 20.41 -21.51
C GLU A 11 2.59 19.14 -21.85
N ARG A 12 3.09 18.42 -22.86
CA ARG A 12 2.46 17.24 -23.46
C ARG A 12 2.17 16.28 -22.33
N ARG A 13 0.89 16.17 -21.90
CA ARG A 13 0.47 15.47 -20.67
C ARG A 13 1.21 14.13 -20.55
N ARG A 14 2.27 14.11 -19.73
CA ARG A 14 3.09 12.91 -19.54
C ARG A 14 2.19 11.85 -18.92
N ARG A 15 1.89 10.79 -19.68
CA ARG A 15 1.12 9.65 -19.16
C ARG A 15 2.03 8.88 -18.20
N ARG A 16 1.72 8.97 -16.91
CA ARG A 16 2.39 8.18 -15.87
C ARG A 16 1.79 6.79 -15.76
N THR A 17 2.63 5.79 -15.59
CA THR A 17 2.19 4.40 -15.35
C THR A 17 1.52 4.30 -13.98
N ALA A 18 0.75 3.22 -13.74
CA ALA A 18 0.20 2.96 -12.41
C ALA A 18 1.29 2.86 -11.34
N GLN A 19 2.37 2.14 -11.65
CA GLN A 19 3.53 1.97 -10.78
C GLN A 19 4.17 3.32 -10.41
N GLU A 20 4.35 4.21 -11.39
CA GLU A 20 4.89 5.55 -11.14
C GLU A 20 3.98 6.36 -10.21
N LYS A 21 2.65 6.29 -10.40
CA LYS A 21 1.70 6.95 -9.50
C LYS A 21 1.73 6.37 -8.09
N ILE A 22 1.83 5.04 -7.95
CA ILE A 22 1.94 4.36 -6.67
C ILE A 22 3.21 4.79 -5.93
N ALA A 23 4.35 4.82 -6.62
CA ALA A 23 5.63 5.24 -6.03
C ALA A 23 5.55 6.69 -5.52
N ILE A 24 5.00 7.61 -6.32
CA ILE A 24 4.81 9.01 -5.93
C ILE A 24 3.90 9.11 -4.69
N VAL A 25 2.80 8.36 -4.66
CA VAL A 25 1.89 8.36 -3.51
C VAL A 25 2.57 7.80 -2.25
N GLN A 26 3.28 6.68 -2.35
CA GLN A 26 4.01 6.09 -1.23
C GLN A 26 5.02 7.06 -0.63
N GLU A 27 5.76 7.79 -1.46
CA GLU A 27 6.69 8.82 -1.02
C GLU A 27 6.00 9.97 -0.25
N THR A 28 4.72 10.27 -0.56
CA THR A 28 3.93 11.24 0.24
C THR A 28 3.42 10.71 1.57
N LEU A 29 3.52 9.40 1.81
CA LEU A 29 3.12 8.75 3.06
C LEU A 29 4.27 8.63 4.06
N GLU A 30 5.51 8.89 3.61
CA GLU A 30 6.68 8.88 4.49
C GLU A 30 6.57 9.95 5.59
N PRO A 31 7.03 9.67 6.82
CA PRO A 31 7.02 10.64 7.91
C PRO A 31 7.75 11.93 7.54
N GLY A 32 7.08 13.08 7.71
CA GLY A 32 7.64 14.40 7.37
C GLY A 32 7.60 14.76 5.89
N ALA A 33 7.07 13.90 5.00
CA ALA A 33 6.93 14.23 3.59
C ALA A 33 5.81 15.26 3.35
N SER A 34 6.12 16.29 2.56
CA SER A 34 5.13 17.24 2.05
C SER A 34 4.66 16.83 0.66
N VAL A 35 3.34 16.69 0.47
CA VAL A 35 2.73 16.38 -0.84
C VAL A 35 3.19 17.36 -1.91
N SER A 36 3.27 18.66 -1.58
CA SER A 36 3.71 19.69 -2.52
C SER A 36 5.19 19.56 -2.89
N ALA A 37 6.04 19.15 -1.95
CA ALA A 37 7.47 18.95 -2.21
C ALA A 37 7.71 17.73 -3.12
N VAL A 38 7.02 16.62 -2.82
CA VAL A 38 7.07 15.40 -3.64
C VAL A 38 6.51 15.68 -5.04
N ALA A 39 5.38 16.38 -5.15
CA ALA A 39 4.79 16.75 -6.44
C ALA A 39 5.76 17.57 -7.31
N ARG A 40 6.46 18.56 -6.74
CA ARG A 40 7.49 19.33 -7.47
C ARG A 40 8.66 18.48 -7.93
N ARG A 41 9.16 17.58 -7.08
CA ARG A 41 10.26 16.66 -7.40
C ARG A 41 9.93 15.78 -8.62
N HIS A 42 8.66 15.36 -8.73
CA HIS A 42 8.19 14.51 -9.81
C HIS A 42 7.61 15.26 -11.01
N GLY A 43 7.54 16.60 -10.98
CA GLY A 43 6.87 17.39 -12.03
C GLY A 43 5.38 17.04 -12.16
N VAL A 44 4.70 16.88 -11.03
CA VAL A 44 3.26 16.55 -10.95
C VAL A 44 2.53 17.72 -10.30
N ASN A 45 1.30 17.98 -10.71
CA ASN A 45 0.43 18.90 -9.96
C ASN A 45 0.05 18.27 -8.60
N ALA A 46 0.26 18.99 -7.51
CA ALA A 46 -0.07 18.52 -6.16
C ALA A 46 -1.53 18.05 -6.01
N ASN A 47 -2.49 18.69 -6.69
CA ASN A 47 -3.90 18.28 -6.67
C ASN A 47 -4.10 16.88 -7.27
N GLN A 48 -3.33 16.50 -8.29
CA GLN A 48 -3.37 15.14 -8.83
C GLN A 48 -2.83 14.14 -7.81
N VAL A 49 -1.76 14.49 -7.11
CA VAL A 49 -1.17 13.64 -6.07
C VAL A 49 -2.14 13.47 -4.89
N PHE A 50 -2.87 14.51 -4.49
CA PHE A 50 -3.94 14.38 -3.49
C PHE A 50 -5.05 13.44 -3.96
N GLY A 51 -5.50 13.55 -5.21
CA GLY A 51 -6.49 12.64 -5.80
C GLY A 51 -5.99 11.19 -5.82
N TRP A 52 -4.73 10.97 -6.19
CA TRP A 52 -4.11 9.65 -6.16
C TRP A 52 -3.95 9.10 -4.74
N ARG A 53 -3.54 9.93 -3.79
CA ARG A 53 -3.42 9.53 -2.39
C ARG A 53 -4.76 9.10 -1.81
N LYS A 54 -5.83 9.83 -2.11
CA LYS A 54 -7.19 9.45 -1.72
C LYS A 54 -7.58 8.10 -2.34
N GLN A 55 -7.41 7.95 -3.65
CA GLN A 55 -7.67 6.69 -4.35
C GLN A 55 -6.80 5.53 -3.84
N TYR A 56 -5.57 5.78 -3.41
CA TYR A 56 -4.69 4.76 -2.85
C TYR A 56 -5.15 4.32 -1.46
N GLN A 57 -5.59 5.26 -0.62
CA GLN A 57 -6.15 4.98 0.70
C GLN A 57 -7.51 4.27 0.61
N GLU A 58 -8.31 4.61 -0.40
CA GLU A 58 -9.62 3.99 -0.70
C GLU A 58 -9.50 2.68 -1.51
N GLY A 59 -8.29 2.27 -1.89
CA GLY A 59 -8.03 1.05 -2.68
C GLY A 59 -8.39 1.15 -4.18
N SER A 60 -8.80 2.32 -4.67
CA SER A 60 -9.22 2.57 -6.04
C SER A 60 -8.08 2.76 -7.06
N LEU A 61 -6.83 3.04 -6.64
CA LEU A 61 -5.75 3.37 -7.59
C LEU A 61 -5.27 2.19 -8.44
N ALA A 62 -5.69 0.97 -8.11
CA ALA A 62 -5.41 -0.25 -8.85
C ALA A 62 -6.04 -0.31 -10.26
N ALA A 63 -7.00 0.57 -10.58
CA ALA A 63 -7.79 0.49 -11.82
C ALA A 63 -7.19 1.21 -13.04
N VAL A 64 -5.91 1.65 -13.04
CA VAL A 64 -5.35 2.40 -14.19
C VAL A 64 -4.25 1.64 -14.95
N LYS A 65 -4.72 0.67 -15.74
CA LYS A 65 -4.12 0.07 -16.96
C LYS A 65 -2.76 -0.64 -16.85
N ALA A 66 -2.83 -1.95 -16.60
CA ALA A 66 -1.99 -2.98 -17.25
C ALA A 66 -2.63 -4.39 -17.25
N GLY A 67 -3.96 -4.53 -17.07
CA GLY A 67 -4.60 -5.86 -17.03
C GLY A 67 -4.22 -6.74 -15.83
N GLU A 68 -3.38 -6.24 -14.92
CA GLU A 68 -2.97 -6.94 -13.71
C GLU A 68 -3.84 -6.51 -12.52
N THR A 69 -4.28 -7.51 -11.75
CA THR A 69 -5.06 -7.30 -10.52
C THR A 69 -4.10 -6.83 -9.44
N VAL A 70 -4.07 -5.53 -9.19
CA VAL A 70 -3.28 -4.97 -8.09
C VAL A 70 -4.12 -4.95 -6.83
N VAL A 71 -3.68 -5.67 -5.80
CA VAL A 71 -4.30 -5.66 -4.47
C VAL A 71 -3.96 -4.33 -3.77
N PRO A 72 -4.95 -3.60 -3.23
CA PRO A 72 -4.72 -2.40 -2.43
C PRO A 72 -3.74 -2.63 -1.28
N ALA A 73 -2.92 -1.63 -0.98
CA ALA A 73 -1.98 -1.72 0.15
C ALA A 73 -2.69 -1.90 1.50
N SER A 74 -3.90 -1.34 1.65
CA SER A 74 -4.77 -1.54 2.82
C SER A 74 -5.25 -2.99 2.94
N GLU A 75 -5.62 -3.63 1.84
CA GLU A 75 -6.01 -5.04 1.81
C GLU A 75 -4.84 -5.96 2.10
N LEU A 76 -3.65 -5.66 1.55
CA LEU A 76 -2.42 -6.38 1.89
C LEU A 76 -2.10 -6.25 3.38
N ALA A 77 -2.20 -5.05 3.95
CA ALA A 77 -1.97 -4.82 5.37
C ALA A 77 -2.98 -5.55 6.26
N ALA A 78 -4.26 -5.56 5.87
CA ALA A 78 -5.31 -6.31 6.55
C ALA A 78 -5.06 -7.82 6.51
N ALA A 79 -4.68 -8.35 5.34
CA ALA A 79 -4.33 -9.76 5.18
C ALA A 79 -3.11 -10.15 6.04
N ILE A 80 -2.08 -9.31 6.12
CA ILE A 80 -0.92 -9.55 6.99
C ILE A 80 -1.33 -9.59 8.46
N LYS A 81 -2.24 -8.69 8.88
CA LYS A 81 -2.77 -8.69 10.25
C LYS A 81 -3.54 -9.97 10.55
N GLU A 82 -4.39 -10.41 9.62
CA GLU A 82 -5.16 -11.64 9.75
C GLU A 82 -4.26 -12.87 9.83
N ILE A 83 -3.24 -12.96 8.97
CA ILE A 83 -2.25 -14.04 9.01
C ILE A 83 -1.58 -14.13 10.39
N LYS A 84 -1.17 -12.99 10.98
CA LYS A 84 -0.55 -12.98 12.31
C LYS A 84 -1.50 -13.49 13.39
N GLU A 85 -2.77 -13.11 13.34
CA GLU A 85 -3.76 -13.57 14.31
C GLU A 85 -4.06 -15.06 14.17
N LEU A 86 -4.20 -15.54 12.93
CA LEU A 86 -4.37 -16.97 12.64
C LEU A 86 -3.16 -17.78 13.11
N GLN A 87 -1.93 -17.30 12.87
CA GLN A 87 -0.71 -17.93 13.38
C GLN A 87 -0.70 -18.01 14.91
N ARG A 88 -1.13 -16.95 15.60
CA ARG A 88 -1.25 -16.93 17.06
C ARG A 88 -2.26 -17.97 17.58
N LEU A 89 -3.44 -18.02 16.96
CA LEU A 89 -4.49 -18.97 17.33
C LEU A 89 -4.08 -20.41 17.06
N LEU A 90 -3.42 -20.66 15.92
CA LEU A 90 -2.89 -21.97 15.58
C LEU A 90 -1.87 -22.44 16.62
N GLY A 91 -0.91 -21.58 16.98
CA GLY A 91 0.09 -21.91 18.02
C GLY A 91 -0.55 -22.30 19.36
N LYS A 92 -1.59 -21.57 19.80
CA LYS A 92 -2.34 -21.92 21.02
C LYS A 92 -3.00 -23.29 20.92
N LYS A 93 -3.62 -23.59 19.77
CA LYS A 93 -4.31 -24.88 19.56
C LYS A 93 -3.34 -26.04 19.43
N THR A 94 -2.17 -25.83 18.83
CA THR A 94 -1.10 -26.85 18.78
C THR A 94 -0.66 -27.25 20.17
N LEU A 95 -0.39 -26.28 21.06
CA LEU A 95 0.00 -26.57 22.44
C LEU A 95 -1.08 -27.34 23.21
N GLU A 96 -2.36 -26.97 23.02
CA GLU A 96 -3.48 -27.68 23.65
C GLU A 96 -3.54 -29.14 23.20
N VAL A 97 -3.34 -29.41 21.90
CA VAL A 97 -3.31 -30.77 21.36
C VAL A 97 -2.12 -31.57 21.90
N GLU A 98 -0.94 -30.96 22.04
CA GLU A 98 0.25 -31.60 22.60
C GLU A 98 0.02 -32.03 24.05
N ILE A 99 -0.47 -31.11 24.90
CA ILE A 99 -0.81 -31.41 26.31
C ILE A 99 -1.83 -32.54 26.41
N LEU A 100 -2.87 -32.52 25.57
CA LEU A 100 -3.90 -33.56 25.58
C LEU A 100 -3.32 -34.92 25.16
N LYS A 101 -2.41 -34.96 24.18
CA LYS A 101 -1.73 -36.19 23.78
C LYS A 101 -0.84 -36.74 24.89
N GLU A 102 -0.03 -35.89 25.54
CA GLU A 102 0.80 -36.28 26.68
C GLU A 102 -0.03 -36.83 27.83
N ALA A 103 -1.18 -36.22 28.13
CA ALA A 103 -2.09 -36.71 29.15
C ALA A 103 -2.62 -38.10 28.80
N VAL A 104 -3.07 -38.32 27.55
CA VAL A 104 -3.53 -39.63 27.09
C VAL A 104 -2.42 -40.68 27.18
N GLU A 105 -1.19 -40.35 26.79
CA GLU A 105 -0.04 -41.25 26.92
C GLU A 105 0.26 -41.58 28.39
N CYS A 106 0.22 -40.60 29.29
CA CYS A 106 0.36 -40.82 30.73
C CYS A 106 -0.70 -41.78 31.28
N PHE A 107 -1.96 -41.64 30.86
CA PHE A 107 -3.05 -42.49 31.33
C PHE A 107 -3.04 -43.89 30.69
N ALA A 108 -2.49 -44.06 29.49
CA ALA A 108 -2.36 -45.36 28.82
C ALA A 108 -1.16 -46.19 29.33
N ALA A 109 -0.18 -45.56 29.98
CA ALA A 109 1.01 -46.22 30.52
C ALA A 109 0.85 -46.75 31.96
N ASN A 110 -0.34 -46.64 32.55
CA ASN A 110 -0.69 -47.10 33.91
C ASN A 110 -1.78 -48.17 33.87
#